data_AF-A0A6L5XB49-F1
#
_entry.id   AF-A0A6L5XB49-F1
#
_cell.length_a   1.000
_cell.length_b   1.000
_cell.length_c   1.000
_cell.angle_alpha   90.00
_cell.angle_beta   90.00
_cell.angle_gamma   90.00
#
_symmetry.space_group_name_H-M   'P 1'
#
loop_
_entity.id
_entity.type
_entity.pdbx_description
1 polymer ?
#
loop_
_entity_poly.entity_id
_entity_poly.type
_entity_poly.pdbx_seq_one_letter_code
_entity_poly.pdbx_strand_id
1 'polypeptide(L)'
;MITIEQAIVLATAAMQGLKDLEGNAAILHPLRVMLSGKSDDEKIVGVLHDVPEDTNVGFSQLKEAGCTDAQIEALHFLTHSKDVPYSVVKTSRAGFTRSFFLQLRLI
;
A
#
# COMPACT_ATOMS: atom_id res chain seq x y z
N MET A 1 -9.64 11.19 -9.18
CA MET A 1 -8.69 10.07 -9.03
C MET A 1 -7.40 10.64 -8.50
N ILE A 2 -6.79 9.98 -7.51
CA ILE A 2 -5.50 10.38 -6.95
C ILE A 2 -4.39 10.16 -8.01
N THR A 3 -3.43 11.07 -8.04
CA THR A 3 -2.20 10.96 -8.86
C THR A 3 -1.08 10.27 -8.08
N ILE A 4 -0.02 9.86 -8.77
CA ILE A 4 1.16 9.25 -8.12
C ILE A 4 1.80 10.25 -7.15
N GLU A 5 1.92 11.52 -7.54
CA GLU A 5 2.50 12.58 -6.73
C GLU A 5 1.69 12.79 -5.45
N GLN A 6 0.36 12.83 -5.55
CA GLN A 6 -0.52 12.93 -4.39
C GLN A 6 -0.43 11.72 -3.47
N ALA A 7 -0.32 10.50 -4.03
CA ALA A 7 -0.14 9.28 -3.25
C ALA A 7 1.21 9.27 -2.51
N ILE A 8 2.30 9.72 -3.15
CA ILE A 8 3.62 9.87 -2.51
C ILE A 8 3.56 10.88 -1.37
N VAL A 9 2.94 12.05 -1.58
CA VAL A 9 2.79 13.08 -0.53
C VAL A 9 2.00 12.52 0.66
N LEU A 10 0.90 11.81 0.39
CA LEU A 10 0.07 11.19 1.42
C LEU A 10 0.86 10.15 2.21
N ALA A 11 1.54 9.21 1.54
CA ALA A 11 2.34 8.18 2.19
C ALA A 11 3.48 8.78 3.04
N THR A 12 4.20 9.76 2.48
CA THR A 12 5.32 10.42 3.18
C THR A 12 4.84 11.16 4.43
N ALA A 13 3.70 11.84 4.35
CA ALA A 13 3.12 12.52 5.50
C ALA A 13 2.63 11.52 6.57
N ALA A 14 1.95 10.45 6.15
CA ALA A 14 1.41 9.45 7.06
C ALA A 14 2.51 8.68 7.81
N MET A 15 3.63 8.39 7.14
CA MET A 15 4.74 7.61 7.69
C MET A 15 5.87 8.48 8.26
N GLN A 16 5.66 9.79 8.43
CA GLN A 16 6.70 10.69 8.90
C GLN A 16 7.18 10.29 10.31
N GLY A 17 8.49 10.08 10.43
CA GLY A 17 9.11 9.69 11.70
C GLY A 17 9.01 8.19 12.02
N LEU A 18 8.25 7.41 11.26
CA LEU A 18 8.22 5.95 11.40
C LEU A 18 9.55 5.36 10.92
N LYS A 19 10.02 4.36 11.68
CA LYS A 19 11.25 3.63 11.42
C LYS A 19 10.93 2.17 11.13
N ASP A 20 11.64 1.59 10.18
CA ASP A 20 11.62 0.15 9.98
C ASP A 20 12.42 -0.58 11.09
N LEU A 21 12.43 -1.91 11.04
CA LEU A 21 13.14 -2.76 11.99
C LEU A 21 14.67 -2.53 11.99
N GLU A 22 15.20 -1.95 10.92
CA GLU A 22 16.62 -1.62 10.76
C GLU A 22 16.93 -0.16 11.16
N GLY A 23 15.93 0.62 11.58
CA GLY A 23 16.07 2.02 11.97
C GLY A 23 16.09 3.03 10.81
N ASN A 24 15.86 2.59 9.57
CA ASN A 24 15.73 3.46 8.40
C ASN A 24 14.32 4.06 8.33
N ALA A 25 14.13 5.08 7.49
CA ALA A 25 12.81 5.68 7.30
C ALA A 25 11.86 4.67 6.64
N ALA A 26 10.74 4.34 7.28
CA ALA A 26 9.82 3.30 6.83
C ALA A 26 9.27 3.56 5.41
N ILE A 27 9.13 4.83 5.00
CA ILE A 27 8.69 5.25 3.66
C ILE A 27 9.56 4.71 2.51
N LEU A 28 10.81 4.33 2.77
CA LEU A 28 11.72 3.84 1.73
C LEU A 28 11.24 2.51 1.11
N HIS A 29 10.58 1.65 1.90
CA HIS A 29 10.04 0.40 1.40
C HIS A 29 8.84 0.62 0.46
N PRO A 30 7.77 1.36 0.83
CA PRO A 30 6.69 1.68 -0.10
C PRO A 30 7.15 2.38 -1.38
N LEU A 31 8.15 3.27 -1.31
CA LEU A 31 8.73 3.89 -2.51
C LEU A 31 9.43 2.86 -3.42
N ARG A 32 10.14 1.88 -2.86
CA ARG A 32 10.76 0.79 -3.64
C ARG A 32 9.69 -0.05 -4.32
N VAL A 33 8.64 -0.41 -3.61
CA VAL A 33 7.50 -1.17 -4.15
C VAL A 33 6.82 -0.38 -5.27
N MET A 34 6.53 0.91 -5.06
CA MET A 34 6.00 1.79 -6.10
C MET A 34 6.83 1.74 -7.38
N LEU A 35 8.15 1.91 -7.27
CA LEU A 35 9.04 1.91 -8.45
C LEU A 35 9.09 0.56 -9.19
N SER A 36 8.65 -0.53 -8.56
CA SER A 36 8.53 -1.84 -9.22
C SER A 36 7.22 -2.00 -10.02
N GLY A 37 6.22 -1.14 -9.80
CA GLY A 37 4.93 -1.16 -10.48
C GLY A 37 5.02 -0.69 -11.95
N LYS A 38 4.26 -1.36 -12.83
CA LYS A 38 4.24 -1.09 -14.27
C LYS A 38 3.15 -0.12 -14.70
N SER A 39 2.00 -0.17 -14.02
CA SER A 39 0.90 0.77 -14.23
C SER A 39 0.85 1.84 -13.14
N ASP A 40 0.11 2.92 -13.40
CA ASP A 40 -0.10 3.96 -12.39
C ASP A 40 -0.89 3.43 -11.20
N ASP A 41 -1.85 2.51 -11.41
CA ASP A 41 -2.55 1.81 -10.33
C ASP A 41 -1.59 0.96 -9.48
N GLU A 42 -0.68 0.21 -10.11
CA GLU A 42 0.34 -0.57 -9.39
C GLU A 42 1.26 0.35 -8.59
N LYS A 43 1.65 1.51 -9.13
CA LYS A 43 2.48 2.49 -8.40
C LYS A 43 1.73 3.10 -7.22
N ILE A 44 0.48 3.54 -7.41
CA ILE A 44 -0.36 4.13 -6.35
C ILE A 44 -0.61 3.11 -5.25
N VAL A 45 -1.00 1.88 -5.59
CA VAL A 45 -1.20 0.80 -4.61
C VAL A 45 0.11 0.47 -3.91
N GLY A 46 1.22 0.41 -4.65
CA GLY A 46 2.55 0.11 -4.11
C GLY A 46 3.03 1.14 -3.08
N VAL A 47 2.86 2.44 -3.32
CA VAL A 47 3.28 3.46 -2.35
C VAL A 47 2.36 3.56 -1.14
N LEU A 48 1.12 3.07 -1.25
CA LEU A 48 0.10 3.15 -0.18
C LEU A 48 -0.10 1.85 0.60
N HIS A 49 0.52 0.73 0.21
CA HIS A 49 0.15 -0.59 0.73
C HIS A 49 0.27 -0.75 2.26
N ASP A 50 1.29 -0.15 2.86
CA ASP A 50 1.50 -0.19 4.32
C ASP A 50 0.81 0.96 5.07
N VAL A 51 0.35 1.99 4.37
CA VAL A 51 -0.21 3.19 5.00
C VAL A 51 -1.39 2.85 5.93
N PRO A 52 -2.38 2.02 5.53
CA PRO A 52 -3.45 1.61 6.43
C PRO A 52 -3.04 0.66 7.55
N GLU A 53 -1.88 0.00 7.45
CA GLU A 53 -1.40 -0.99 8.42
C GLU A 53 -0.57 -0.32 9.54
N ASP A 54 0.32 0.58 9.13
CA ASP A 54 1.36 1.19 9.97
C ASP A 54 1.00 2.59 10.48
N THR A 55 -0.08 3.19 9.98
CA THR A 55 -0.48 4.56 10.32
C THR A 55 -1.94 4.65 10.77
N ASN A 56 -2.38 5.86 11.13
CA ASN A 56 -3.78 6.12 11.48
C ASN A 56 -4.67 6.44 10.26
N VAL A 57 -4.13 6.35 9.04
CA VAL A 57 -4.89 6.64 7.81
C VAL A 57 -5.78 5.44 7.45
N GLY A 58 -7.09 5.62 7.49
CA GLY A 58 -8.05 4.60 7.10
C GLY A 58 -8.43 4.61 5.62
N PHE A 59 -9.08 3.54 5.16
CA PHE A 59 -9.55 3.40 3.76
C PHE A 59 -10.53 4.51 3.34
N SER A 60 -11.37 5.02 4.25
CA SER A 60 -12.26 6.15 3.96
C SER A 60 -11.47 7.41 3.59
N GLN A 61 -10.38 7.70 4.29
CA GLN A 61 -9.52 8.85 3.98
C GLN A 61 -8.80 8.67 2.64
N LEU A 62 -8.39 7.45 2.31
CA LEU A 62 -7.82 7.14 0.99
C LEU A 62 -8.85 7.31 -0.14
N LYS A 63 -10.12 6.94 0.11
CA LYS A 63 -11.22 7.16 -0.82
C LYS A 63 -11.48 8.64 -1.04
N GLU A 64 -11.52 9.44 0.03
CA GLU A 64 -11.65 10.90 -0.02
C GLU A 64 -10.46 11.57 -0.74
N ALA A 65 -9.25 11.04 -0.57
CA ALA A 65 -8.05 11.47 -1.30
C ALA A 65 -8.09 11.13 -2.80
N GLY A 66 -9.09 10.37 -3.25
CA GLY A 66 -9.36 10.09 -4.65
C GLY A 66 -8.94 8.70 -5.12
N CYS A 67 -8.65 7.76 -4.22
CA CYS A 67 -8.40 6.37 -4.60
C CYS A 67 -9.65 5.74 -5.26
N THR A 68 -9.44 4.99 -6.35
CA THR A 68 -10.53 4.27 -7.02
C THR A 68 -10.99 3.08 -6.19
N ASP A 69 -12.18 2.54 -6.48
CA ASP A 69 -12.64 1.31 -5.82
C ASP A 69 -11.69 0.14 -6.06
N ALA A 70 -11.11 0.03 -7.26
CA ALA A 70 -10.12 -1.00 -7.58
C ALA A 70 -8.83 -0.85 -6.76
N GLN A 71 -8.34 0.38 -6.55
CA GLN A 71 -7.18 0.65 -5.71
C GLN A 71 -7.48 0.34 -4.23
N ILE A 72 -8.65 0.73 -3.73
CA ILE A 72 -9.08 0.43 -2.36
C ILE A 72 -9.24 -1.08 -2.13
N GLU A 73 -9.83 -1.81 -3.09
CA GLU A 73 -9.93 -3.27 -3.04
C GLU A 73 -8.55 -3.93 -2.99
N ALA A 74 -7.61 -3.47 -3.81
CA ALA A 74 -6.24 -3.97 -3.82
C ALA A 74 -5.54 -3.72 -2.48
N LEU A 75 -5.67 -2.51 -1.92
CA LEU A 75 -5.10 -2.18 -0.61
C LEU A 75 -5.73 -3.02 0.50
N HIS A 76 -7.06 -3.21 0.50
CA HIS A 76 -7.73 -4.12 1.44
C HIS A 76 -7.22 -5.55 1.38
N PHE A 77 -6.83 -6.01 0.19
CA PHE A 77 -6.27 -7.34 0.01
C PHE A 77 -4.84 -7.44 0.57
N LEU A 78 -4.05 -6.38 0.41
CA LEU A 78 -2.65 -6.31 0.85
C LEU A 78 -2.51 -6.07 2.35
N THR A 79 -3.35 -5.20 2.92
CA THR A 79 -3.32 -4.90 4.34
C THR A 79 -3.79 -6.10 5.15
N HIS A 80 -2.97 -6.50 6.12
CA HIS A 80 -3.34 -7.55 7.04
C HIS A 80 -4.18 -6.94 8.18
N SER A 81 -5.34 -7.53 8.48
CA SER A 81 -6.09 -7.08 9.64
C SER A 81 -5.42 -7.64 10.90
N LYS A 82 -5.16 -6.78 11.90
CA LYS A 82 -4.51 -7.19 13.17
C LYS A 82 -5.27 -8.31 13.89
N ASP A 83 -6.55 -8.49 13.57
CA ASP A 83 -7.44 -9.51 14.13
C ASP A 83 -7.43 -10.85 13.39
N VAL A 84 -6.73 -10.95 12.24
CA VAL A 84 -6.72 -12.14 11.40
C VAL A 84 -5.33 -12.80 11.48
N PRO A 85 -5.21 -14.08 11.83
CA PRO A 85 -3.93 -14.78 11.77
C PRO A 85 -3.30 -14.71 10.38
N TYR A 86 -1.97 -14.56 10.30
CA TYR A 86 -1.20 -14.47 9.04
C TYR A 86 -1.48 -15.61 8.03
N SER A 87 -2.04 -16.73 8.47
CA SER A 87 -2.31 -17.93 7.67
C SER A 87 -3.55 -17.87 6.76
N VAL A 88 -4.33 -16.78 6.76
CA VAL A 88 -5.53 -16.66 5.90
C VAL A 88 -5.15 -16.08 4.53
N VAL A 89 -5.15 -16.93 3.51
CA VAL A 89 -4.97 -16.51 2.12
C VAL A 89 -6.27 -15.86 1.61
N LYS A 90 -6.30 -14.54 1.45
CA LYS A 90 -7.34 -13.87 0.68
C LYS A 90 -7.18 -14.32 -0.79
N THR A 91 -8.26 -14.75 -1.46
CA THR A 91 -8.22 -15.15 -2.88
C THR A 91 -8.55 -13.94 -3.75
N SER A 92 -7.73 -13.64 -4.76
CA SER A 92 -7.82 -12.39 -5.53
C SER A 92 -8.81 -12.47 -6.70
N ARG A 93 -9.50 -11.36 -6.96
CA ARG A 93 -10.21 -11.05 -8.22
C ARG A 93 -9.75 -9.76 -8.90
N ALA A 94 -8.85 -9.00 -8.26
CA ALA A 94 -8.34 -7.74 -8.80
C ALA A 94 -7.23 -8.02 -9.82
N GLY A 95 -7.34 -7.47 -11.03
CA GLY A 95 -6.48 -7.72 -12.19
C GLY A 95 -5.02 -7.26 -12.11
N PHE A 96 -4.39 -7.37 -10.94
CA PHE A 96 -2.99 -7.08 -10.70
C PHE A 96 -2.13 -8.31 -10.98
N THR A 97 -0.92 -8.10 -11.50
CA THR A 97 -0.06 -9.22 -11.87
C THR A 97 0.42 -10.00 -10.64
N ARG A 98 0.46 -11.34 -10.75
CA ARG A 98 0.95 -12.22 -9.66
C ARG A 98 2.39 -11.89 -9.25
N SER A 99 3.19 -11.35 -10.17
CA SER A 99 4.55 -10.85 -9.92
C SER A 99 4.57 -9.66 -8.97
N PHE A 100 3.65 -8.70 -9.15
CA PHE A 100 3.53 -7.52 -8.29
C PHE A 100 3.17 -7.92 -6.85
N PHE A 101 2.22 -8.85 -6.68
CA PHE A 101 1.84 -9.39 -5.37
C PHE A 101 2.94 -10.17 -4.63
N LEU A 102 3.88 -10.80 -5.35
CA LEU A 102 4.99 -11.54 -4.72
C LEU A 102 6.07 -10.59 -4.16
N GLN A 103 6.19 -9.38 -4.71
CA GLN A 103 7.10 -8.35 -4.21
C GLN A 103 6.59 -7.65 -2.95
N LEU A 104 5.27 -7.68 -2.71
CA LEU A 104 4.60 -7.11 -1.54
C LEU A 104 4.62 -8.01 -0.29
N ARG A 105 5.20 -9.22 -0.37
CA ARG A 105 5.17 -10.24 0.71
C ARG A 105 6.54 -10.75 1.18
N LEU A 106 7.64 -10.13 0.74
CA LEU A 106 9.00 -10.64 0.98
C LEU A 106 9.93 -9.70 1.75
N ILE A 107 9.41 -8.63 2.38
CA ILE A 107 10.21 -7.76 3.25
C ILE A 107 9.38 -7.43 4.49
#